data_AF-A0A6I7NY45-F1
#
_entry.id   AF-A0A6I7NY45-F1
#
_cell.length_a   1.000
_cell.length_b   1.000
_cell.length_c   1.000
_cell.angle_alpha   90.00
_cell.angle_beta   90.00
_cell.angle_gamma   90.00
#
_symmetry.space_group_name_H-M   'P 1'
#
loop_
_entity.id
_entity.type
_entity.pdbx_description
1 polymer ?
#
loop_
_entity_poly.entity_id
_entity_poly.type
_entity_poly.pdbx_seq_one_letter_code
_entity_poly.pdbx_strand_id
1 'polypeptide(L)'
;MKTILLIIILLHGLIHLLGFVTSFGLAKISEITLPIRRRWGILWLISALFLLLSGGLLLLNISAWWIPAITGAILSQILVFKFWQDARFGTIPNMIIMLLVIAILIQHTPPVSAITKENTPAPYEARYGSEGQNNFAQILNPFEISIVPMERLLLVNIENDPDSIYVGFEPQVFDDEVTGTGILVIAWRYDGKVDVYHQPSLSPDPDGYDIAGKGLKSMVARDMNGAFLEINEQGARAAVSFEDIEGRFIELKLEEESTRARKPFGLLAPMGLAAENPSAMPLILLHDFYFVRRNNTELSLKINGRDHIPDNLPLPIDFSRMSFARYCPDPLIATLNPAYDGILETIPLTEEITFQHGQHSIEVSMNRDVPEIRKISRNHGRHTISLAFDPAFPNLKAFTGESVEGMFEISGDVTTGFIRGEYRAARSGDTLTIEMIPSGGWIPNESKLSLRFLYTVEPMFRQWPTTYRWMAELENDPERGFHMRSNWERIHAHDTD
;
A
#
# COMPACT_ATOMS: atom_id res chain seq x y z
N MET A 1 18.07 19.42 -3.96
CA MET A 1 18.56 18.70 -2.75
C MET A 1 19.39 17.46 -3.09
N LYS A 2 18.92 16.59 -3.99
CA LYS A 2 19.61 15.34 -4.39
C LYS A 2 21.07 15.53 -4.84
N THR A 3 21.35 16.51 -5.70
CA THR A 3 22.72 16.78 -6.20
C THR A 3 23.68 17.17 -5.08
N ILE A 4 23.23 17.96 -4.11
CA ILE A 4 24.04 18.38 -2.96
C ILE A 4 24.37 17.18 -2.07
N LEU A 5 23.36 16.36 -1.75
CA LEU A 5 23.54 15.13 -0.97
C LEU A 5 24.52 14.17 -1.65
N LEU A 6 24.38 13.99 -2.96
CA LEU A 6 25.27 13.16 -3.75
C LEU A 6 26.73 13.64 -3.66
N ILE A 7 26.97 14.94 -3.85
CA ILE A 7 28.30 15.54 -3.75
C ILE A 7 28.90 15.30 -2.36
N ILE A 8 28.12 15.51 -1.30
CA ILE A 8 28.55 15.29 0.08
C ILE A 8 28.96 13.83 0.31
N ILE A 9 28.12 12.87 -0.10
CA ILE A 9 28.38 11.44 0.08
C ILE A 9 29.65 11.02 -0.67
N LEU A 10 29.80 11.41 -1.94
CA LEU A 10 30.95 11.03 -2.76
C LEU A 10 32.24 11.65 -2.25
N LEU A 11 32.25 12.96 -1.95
CA LEU A 11 33.44 13.62 -1.41
C LEU A 11 33.85 13.03 -0.07
N HIS A 12 32.89 12.76 0.82
CA HIS A 12 33.16 12.14 2.11
C HIS A 12 33.73 10.74 1.95
N GLY A 13 33.16 9.91 1.07
CA GLY A 13 33.68 8.59 0.73
C GLY A 13 35.12 8.63 0.19
N LEU A 14 35.43 9.60 -0.67
CA LEU A 14 36.79 9.78 -1.21
C LEU A 14 37.81 10.20 -0.13
N ILE A 15 37.42 11.07 0.80
CA ILE A 15 38.29 11.47 1.93
C ILE A 15 38.67 10.24 2.78
N HIS A 16 37.76 9.26 2.93
CA HIS A 16 38.07 8.04 3.68
C HIS A 16 39.16 7.17 3.04
N LEU A 17 39.44 7.32 1.74
CA LEU A 17 40.55 6.61 1.10
C LEU A 17 41.92 7.07 1.62
N LEU A 18 42.04 8.31 2.11
CA LEU A 18 43.30 8.85 2.64
C LEU A 18 43.80 8.09 3.88
N GLY A 19 42.88 7.69 4.79
CA GLY A 19 43.23 6.90 5.96
C GLY A 19 43.70 5.48 5.60
N PHE A 20 43.11 4.87 4.56
CA PHE A 20 43.56 3.59 4.02
C PHE A 20 44.98 3.72 3.44
N VAL A 21 45.18 4.66 2.50
CA VAL A 21 46.47 4.94 1.85
C VAL A 21 47.59 5.15 2.88
N THR A 22 47.31 5.93 3.93
CA THR A 22 48.26 6.23 5.00
C THR A 22 48.61 4.99 5.83
N SER A 23 47.62 4.19 6.22
CA SER A 23 47.83 3.00 7.07
C SER A 23 48.60 1.85 6.40
N PHE A 24 48.60 1.80 5.07
CA PHE A 24 49.35 0.84 4.27
C PHE A 24 50.69 1.40 3.76
N GLY A 25 51.00 2.67 4.07
CA GLY A 25 52.25 3.31 3.65
C GLY A 25 52.33 3.57 2.15
N LEU A 26 51.19 3.71 1.48
CA LEU A 26 51.12 3.92 0.03
C LEU A 26 51.46 5.37 -0.36
N ALA A 27 51.14 6.34 0.50
CA ALA A 27 51.55 7.74 0.38
C ALA A 27 51.62 8.40 1.76
N LYS A 28 52.40 9.48 1.87
CA LYS A 28 52.47 10.30 3.08
C LYS A 28 51.47 11.45 2.97
N ILE A 29 50.45 11.44 3.83
CA ILE A 29 49.40 12.47 3.88
C ILE A 29 49.70 13.40 5.07
N SER A 30 49.90 14.69 4.81
CA SER A 30 50.29 15.68 5.82
C SER A 30 49.21 15.92 6.88
N GLU A 31 47.97 15.69 6.51
CA GLU A 31 46.78 15.97 7.31
C GLU A 31 46.48 14.85 8.33
N ILE A 32 47.12 13.68 8.20
CA ILE A 32 46.95 12.54 9.10
C ILE A 32 48.23 12.42 9.95
N THR A 33 48.15 12.91 11.18
CA THR A 33 49.30 12.97 12.09
C THR A 33 49.37 11.77 13.03
N LEU A 34 48.23 11.15 13.34
CA LEU A 34 48.15 9.97 14.20
C LEU A 34 48.50 8.69 13.43
N PRO A 35 49.26 7.75 14.04
CA PRO A 35 49.60 6.49 13.40
C PRO A 35 48.37 5.59 13.25
N ILE A 36 48.00 5.28 12.01
CA ILE A 36 46.88 4.38 11.69
C ILE A 36 47.40 2.95 11.50
N ARG A 37 47.02 2.03 12.40
CA ARG A 37 47.30 0.59 12.22
C ARG A 37 46.48 0.03 11.05
N ARG A 38 47.01 -0.97 10.34
CA ARG A 38 46.34 -1.61 9.18
C ARG A 38 44.88 -2.02 9.42
N ARG A 39 44.55 -2.56 10.60
CA ARG A 39 43.15 -2.94 10.94
C ARG A 39 42.18 -1.75 10.88
N TRP A 40 42.63 -0.58 11.34
CA TRP A 40 41.85 0.65 11.24
C TRP A 40 41.81 1.15 9.79
N GLY A 41 42.92 1.05 9.06
CA GLY A 41 42.97 1.32 7.62
C GLY A 41 41.95 0.55 6.79
N ILE A 42 41.72 -0.72 7.12
CA ILE A 42 40.67 -1.54 6.50
C ILE A 42 39.28 -0.94 6.81
N LEU A 43 39.04 -0.48 8.04
CA LEU A 43 37.77 0.14 8.40
C LEU A 43 37.54 1.47 7.67
N TRP A 44 38.60 2.26 7.44
CA TRP A 44 38.58 3.44 6.58
C TRP A 44 38.18 3.07 5.14
N LEU A 45 38.77 2.01 4.57
CA LEU A 45 38.41 1.51 3.24
C LEU A 45 36.95 1.02 3.17
N ILE A 46 36.50 0.24 4.15
CA ILE A 46 35.12 -0.26 4.19
C ILE A 46 34.13 0.92 4.26
N SER A 47 34.43 1.94 5.08
CA SER A 47 33.60 3.16 5.16
C SER A 47 33.54 3.88 3.81
N ALA A 48 34.68 4.02 3.12
CA ALA A 48 34.74 4.61 1.78
C ALA A 48 33.89 3.83 0.77
N LEU A 49 34.00 2.49 0.76
CA LEU A 49 33.24 1.65 -0.16
C LEU A 49 31.73 1.77 0.06
N PHE A 50 31.26 1.77 1.30
CA PHE A 50 29.84 1.96 1.60
C PHE A 50 29.34 3.35 1.17
N LEU A 51 30.09 4.42 1.45
CA LEU A 51 29.70 5.77 1.02
C LEU A 51 29.72 5.93 -0.49
N LEU A 52 30.73 5.39 -1.18
CA LEU A 52 30.80 5.44 -2.65
C LEU A 52 29.72 4.58 -3.31
N LEU A 53 29.42 3.40 -2.77
CA LEU A 53 28.29 2.58 -3.19
C LEU A 53 26.98 3.35 -3.01
N SER A 54 26.78 4.01 -1.88
CA SER A 54 25.62 4.85 -1.63
C SER A 54 25.48 5.96 -2.67
N GLY A 55 26.56 6.68 -2.97
CA GLY A 55 26.57 7.71 -4.01
C GLY A 55 26.26 7.15 -5.40
N GLY A 56 26.80 5.98 -5.75
CA GLY A 56 26.51 5.28 -7.00
C GLY A 56 25.05 4.84 -7.12
N LEU A 57 24.47 4.27 -6.06
CA LEU A 57 23.05 3.91 -6.03
C LEU A 57 22.15 5.15 -6.14
N LEU A 58 22.52 6.25 -5.47
CA LEU A 58 21.79 7.52 -5.54
C LEU A 58 21.82 8.13 -6.96
N LEU A 59 22.96 8.01 -7.66
CA LEU A 59 23.13 8.41 -9.07
C LEU A 59 22.24 7.58 -10.01
N LEU A 60 22.16 6.27 -9.77
CA LEU A 60 21.35 5.33 -10.56
C LEU A 60 19.86 5.33 -10.19
N ASN A 61 19.41 6.24 -9.33
CA ASN A 61 18.04 6.30 -8.83
C ASN A 61 17.57 5.03 -8.07
N ILE A 62 18.50 4.22 -7.55
CA ILE A 62 18.16 2.99 -6.82
C ILE A 62 17.77 3.34 -5.38
N SER A 63 16.56 2.99 -4.95
CA SER A 63 15.96 3.36 -3.66
C SER A 63 16.76 2.90 -2.44
N ALA A 64 17.55 1.83 -2.57
CA ALA A 64 18.35 1.23 -1.49
C ALA A 64 19.60 2.03 -1.09
N TRP A 65 19.91 3.17 -1.74
CA TRP A 65 21.14 3.96 -1.52
C TRP A 65 21.39 4.37 -0.06
N TRP A 66 20.33 4.53 0.74
CA TRP A 66 20.43 5.00 2.12
C TRP A 66 20.95 3.90 3.07
N ILE A 67 20.81 2.61 2.73
CA ILE A 67 21.33 1.49 3.53
C ILE A 67 22.85 1.60 3.66
N PRO A 68 23.62 1.61 2.55
CA PRO A 68 25.06 1.80 2.63
C PRO A 68 25.44 3.21 3.12
N ALA A 69 24.58 4.22 2.98
CA ALA A 69 24.81 5.55 3.56
C ALA A 69 24.87 5.49 5.10
N ILE A 70 23.87 4.86 5.74
CA ILE A 70 23.80 4.69 7.19
C ILE A 70 25.00 3.85 7.67
N THR A 71 25.26 2.72 7.02
CA THR A 71 26.38 1.84 7.40
C THR A 71 27.72 2.59 7.29
N GLY A 72 27.96 3.27 6.16
CA GLY A 72 29.16 4.07 5.95
C GLY A 72 29.30 5.22 6.94
N ALA A 73 28.21 5.93 7.26
CA ALA A 73 28.21 7.02 8.25
C ALA A 73 28.48 6.52 9.68
N ILE A 74 27.92 5.37 10.08
CA ILE A 74 28.19 4.77 11.41
C ILE A 74 29.66 4.37 11.53
N LEU A 75 30.20 3.65 10.54
CA LEU A 75 31.61 3.27 10.54
C LEU A 75 32.53 4.49 10.49
N SER A 76 32.18 5.50 9.69
CA SER A 76 32.87 6.79 9.68
C SER A 76 32.84 7.44 11.06
N GLN A 77 31.72 7.41 11.78
CA GLN A 77 31.61 8.04 13.09
C GLN A 77 32.48 7.33 14.14
N ILE A 78 32.58 6.00 14.07
CA ILE A 78 33.51 5.22 14.91
C ILE A 78 34.97 5.66 14.64
N LEU A 79 35.35 5.84 13.37
CA LEU A 79 36.67 6.32 12.99
C LEU A 79 36.94 7.75 13.48
N VAL A 80 35.95 8.64 13.39
CA VAL A 80 36.06 10.01 13.88
C VAL A 80 36.32 10.04 15.38
N PHE A 81 35.61 9.24 16.17
CA PHE A 81 35.88 9.14 17.61
C PHE A 81 37.28 8.58 17.91
N LYS A 82 37.74 7.60 17.10
CA LYS A 82 39.07 7.00 17.29
C LYS A 82 40.22 7.95 16.93
N PHE A 83 40.05 8.76 15.88
CA PHE A 83 41.08 9.65 15.32
C PHE A 83 40.67 11.13 15.45
N TRP A 84 40.11 11.51 16.59
CA TRP A 84 39.46 12.82 16.80
C TRP A 84 40.30 14.02 16.38
N GLN A 85 41.61 14.04 16.69
CA GLN A 85 42.48 15.17 16.37
C GLN A 85 42.59 15.41 14.86
N ASP A 86 42.69 14.34 14.06
CA ASP A 86 42.83 14.41 12.61
C ASP A 86 41.46 14.44 11.89
N ALA A 87 40.41 13.85 12.47
CA ALA A 87 39.17 13.51 11.76
C ALA A 87 37.90 14.18 12.29
N ARG A 88 37.93 15.02 13.34
CA ARG A 88 36.72 15.62 13.97
C ARG A 88 35.72 16.25 12.98
N PHE A 89 36.21 16.88 11.91
CA PHE A 89 35.38 17.51 10.89
C PHE A 89 34.53 16.51 10.09
N GLY A 90 34.90 15.23 10.08
CA GLY A 90 34.10 14.15 9.50
C GLY A 90 32.74 13.96 10.18
N THR A 91 32.54 14.49 11.39
CA THR A 91 31.20 14.49 12.04
C THR A 91 30.18 15.29 11.26
N ILE A 92 30.59 16.40 10.61
CA ILE A 92 29.67 17.29 9.88
C ILE A 92 28.97 16.58 8.72
N PRO A 93 29.68 15.98 7.74
CA PRO A 93 29.03 15.22 6.67
C PRO A 93 28.24 14.02 7.21
N ASN A 94 28.70 13.34 8.27
CA ASN A 94 27.93 12.26 8.90
C ASN A 94 26.58 12.75 9.42
N MET A 95 26.55 13.88 10.14
CA MET A 95 25.30 14.48 10.61
C MET A 95 24.38 14.89 9.47
N ILE A 96 24.91 15.52 8.42
CA ILE A 96 24.11 15.92 7.25
C ILE A 96 23.51 14.70 6.55
N ILE A 97 24.32 13.66 6.30
CA ILE A 97 23.86 12.40 5.69
C ILE A 97 22.75 11.78 6.54
N MET A 98 22.97 11.66 7.87
CA MET A 98 21.99 11.05 8.76
C MET A 98 20.70 11.88 8.86
N LEU A 99 20.78 13.21 8.98
CA LEU A 99 19.61 14.08 9.04
C LEU A 99 18.80 14.04 7.73
N LEU A 100 19.45 13.99 6.57
CA LEU A 100 18.77 13.89 5.29
C LEU A 100 18.15 12.51 5.06
N VAL A 101 18.84 11.44 5.45
CA VAL A 101 18.26 10.09 5.44
C VAL A 101 17.04 10.04 6.36
N ILE A 102 17.14 10.57 7.59
CA ILE A 102 16.02 10.68 8.52
C ILE A 102 14.89 11.54 7.94
N ALA A 103 15.18 12.69 7.34
CA ALA A 103 14.18 13.56 6.75
C ALA A 103 13.44 12.88 5.59
N ILE A 104 14.14 12.10 4.76
CA ILE A 104 13.54 11.30 3.69
C ILE A 104 12.67 10.16 4.26
N LEU A 105 13.14 9.50 5.32
CA LEU A 105 12.34 8.50 6.06
C LEU A 105 11.14 9.12 6.80
N ILE A 106 11.18 10.42 7.08
CA ILE A 106 10.12 11.18 7.75
C ILE A 106 9.17 11.86 6.77
N GLN A 107 9.51 12.00 5.47
CA GLN A 107 8.72 12.77 4.50
C GLN A 107 7.23 12.47 4.62
N HIS A 108 6.52 13.41 5.25
CA HIS A 108 5.08 13.46 5.34
C HIS A 108 4.58 14.17 4.09
N THR A 109 4.06 13.43 3.12
CA THR A 109 3.17 14.02 2.13
C THR A 109 1.89 14.40 2.89
N PRO A 110 1.51 15.69 2.99
CA PRO A 110 0.25 16.04 3.62
C PRO A 110 -0.89 15.41 2.82
N PRO A 111 -1.93 14.87 3.48
CA PRO A 111 -3.09 14.36 2.76
C PRO A 111 -3.78 15.51 2.04
N VAL A 112 -4.38 15.22 0.88
CA VAL A 112 -5.24 16.14 0.12
C VAL A 112 -6.34 16.67 1.04
N SER A 113 -6.89 15.81 1.92
CA SER A 113 -7.86 16.21 2.94
C SER A 113 -7.35 17.23 3.98
N ALA A 114 -6.03 17.41 4.15
CA ALA A 114 -5.45 18.47 4.97
C ALA A 114 -5.21 19.78 4.21
N ILE A 115 -5.24 19.76 2.87
CA ILE A 115 -5.18 20.97 2.02
C ILE A 115 -6.57 21.63 1.94
N THR A 116 -7.65 20.91 2.24
CA THR A 116 -9.03 21.32 1.93
C THR A 116 -9.82 21.94 3.09
N LYS A 117 -9.28 22.95 3.78
CA LYS A 117 -10.20 23.92 4.43
C LYS A 117 -10.78 24.92 3.43
N GLU A 118 -10.10 25.14 2.31
CA GLU A 118 -10.56 25.92 1.17
C GLU A 118 -10.21 25.15 -0.12
N ASN A 119 -11.18 24.90 -1.01
CA ASN A 119 -10.95 24.19 -2.27
C ASN A 119 -10.09 25.03 -3.22
N THR A 120 -9.21 24.37 -3.99
CA THR A 120 -8.58 25.03 -5.13
C THR A 120 -9.67 25.41 -6.14
N PRO A 121 -9.84 26.68 -6.53
CA PRO A 121 -10.87 27.07 -7.49
C PRO A 121 -10.64 26.40 -8.85
N ALA A 122 -11.60 25.63 -9.31
CA ALA A 122 -11.59 25.08 -10.67
C ALA A 122 -11.85 26.18 -11.70
N PRO A 123 -11.13 26.22 -12.85
CA PRO A 123 -11.38 27.19 -13.91
C PRO A 123 -12.72 26.91 -14.59
N TYR A 124 -13.79 27.63 -14.16
CA TYR A 124 -15.16 27.47 -14.68
C TYR A 124 -15.22 27.50 -16.20
N GLU A 125 -14.59 28.51 -16.82
CA GLU A 125 -14.65 28.71 -18.28
C GLU A 125 -14.00 27.57 -19.07
N ALA A 126 -12.94 26.96 -18.51
CA ALA A 126 -12.30 25.80 -19.12
C ALA A 126 -13.16 24.53 -19.05
N ARG A 127 -14.11 24.46 -18.10
CA ARG A 127 -14.98 23.29 -17.88
C ARG A 127 -16.35 23.43 -18.56
N TYR A 128 -16.94 24.62 -18.52
CA TYR A 128 -18.35 24.87 -18.83
C TYR A 128 -18.57 25.97 -19.88
N GLY A 129 -17.50 26.61 -20.36
CA GLY A 129 -17.57 27.74 -21.29
C GLY A 129 -17.87 29.08 -20.62
N SER A 130 -18.03 30.12 -21.44
CA SER A 130 -18.24 31.50 -20.99
C SER A 130 -19.70 31.90 -20.78
N GLU A 131 -20.65 31.15 -21.35
CA GLU A 131 -22.08 31.37 -21.15
C GLU A 131 -22.52 30.65 -19.86
N GLY A 132 -23.17 31.38 -18.95
CA GLY A 132 -23.66 30.80 -17.69
C GLY A 132 -24.61 29.64 -17.95
N GLN A 133 -24.33 28.50 -17.32
CA GLN A 133 -25.14 27.30 -17.48
C GLN A 133 -26.37 27.37 -16.59
N ASN A 134 -27.49 27.84 -17.14
CA ASN A 134 -28.73 28.01 -16.38
C ASN A 134 -29.20 26.70 -15.71
N ASN A 135 -29.06 26.68 -14.38
CA ASN A 135 -29.77 25.80 -13.44
C ASN A 135 -29.47 24.29 -13.57
N PHE A 136 -28.21 23.91 -13.33
CA PHE A 136 -27.83 22.49 -13.19
C PHE A 136 -28.13 21.97 -11.78
N ALA A 137 -29.30 21.35 -11.62
CA ALA A 137 -29.70 20.68 -10.39
C ALA A 137 -29.50 19.15 -10.45
N GLN A 138 -28.55 18.67 -11.25
CA GLN A 138 -28.31 17.24 -11.44
C GLN A 138 -26.82 16.94 -11.61
N ILE A 139 -26.39 15.77 -11.13
CA ILE A 139 -25.04 15.25 -11.33
C ILE A 139 -25.07 13.82 -11.90
N LEU A 140 -23.95 13.39 -12.46
CA LEU A 140 -23.65 11.99 -12.76
C LEU A 140 -22.51 11.55 -11.84
N ASN A 141 -22.69 10.43 -11.15
CA ASN A 141 -21.62 9.81 -10.37
C ASN A 141 -21.08 8.59 -11.12
N PRO A 142 -19.86 8.65 -11.69
CA PRO A 142 -19.24 7.50 -12.36
C PRO A 142 -18.44 6.60 -11.40
N PHE A 143 -18.39 6.93 -10.09
CA PHE A 143 -17.51 6.28 -9.14
C PHE A 143 -18.26 5.37 -8.17
N GLU A 144 -17.66 4.22 -7.90
CA GLU A 144 -18.22 3.19 -7.04
C GLU A 144 -17.16 2.73 -6.04
N ILE A 145 -17.48 2.76 -4.75
CA ILE A 145 -16.73 2.06 -3.71
C ILE A 145 -17.55 0.85 -3.32
N SER A 146 -17.06 -0.35 -3.60
CA SER A 146 -17.67 -1.62 -3.21
C SER A 146 -16.99 -2.18 -1.95
N ILE A 147 -17.76 -2.78 -1.03
CA ILE A 147 -17.23 -3.36 0.22
C ILE A 147 -17.77 -4.78 0.36
N VAL A 148 -16.87 -5.72 0.65
CA VAL A 148 -17.19 -7.10 1.02
C VAL A 148 -16.98 -7.22 2.53
N PRO A 149 -18.03 -7.54 3.32
CA PRO A 149 -17.88 -7.73 4.76
C PRO A 149 -16.88 -8.85 5.06
N MET A 150 -16.03 -8.65 6.06
CA MET A 150 -15.14 -9.68 6.59
C MET A 150 -14.84 -9.34 8.04
N GLU A 151 -15.06 -10.30 8.94
CA GLU A 151 -14.90 -10.06 10.38
C GLU A 151 -13.43 -10.07 10.78
N ARG A 152 -12.64 -10.99 10.22
CA ARG A 152 -11.22 -11.18 10.57
C ARG A 152 -10.54 -12.15 9.63
N LEU A 153 -9.22 -12.02 9.57
CA LEU A 153 -8.36 -12.93 8.81
C LEU A 153 -7.08 -13.30 9.56
N LEU A 154 -6.52 -14.44 9.19
CA LEU A 154 -5.19 -14.92 9.54
C LEU A 154 -4.52 -15.37 8.24
N LEU A 155 -3.26 -15.05 8.04
CA LEU A 155 -2.46 -15.52 6.90
C LEU A 155 -1.17 -16.15 7.42
N VAL A 156 -0.90 -17.38 6.99
CA VAL A 156 0.29 -18.15 7.32
C VAL A 156 1.02 -18.53 6.03
N ASN A 157 2.24 -18.03 5.88
CA ASN A 157 3.13 -18.32 4.74
C ASN A 157 4.13 -19.44 5.11
N ILE A 158 4.42 -20.29 4.13
CA ILE A 158 5.44 -21.35 4.16
C ILE A 158 6.30 -21.30 2.89
N GLU A 159 6.61 -20.10 2.39
CA GLU A 159 7.34 -19.92 1.14
C GLU A 159 8.77 -20.48 1.21
N ASN A 160 9.38 -20.50 2.40
CA ASN A 160 10.70 -21.10 2.63
C ASN A 160 10.66 -22.61 2.91
N ASP A 161 9.48 -23.20 3.11
CA ASP A 161 9.25 -24.64 3.26
C ASP A 161 7.94 -25.05 2.57
N PRO A 162 7.85 -24.87 1.24
CA PRO A 162 6.58 -25.03 0.54
C PRO A 162 6.13 -26.49 0.49
N ASP A 163 4.82 -26.66 0.34
CA ASP A 163 4.25 -27.91 -0.16
C ASP A 163 4.42 -28.01 -1.67
N SER A 164 4.23 -29.23 -2.19
CA SER A 164 4.11 -29.52 -3.61
C SER A 164 3.04 -28.68 -4.33
N ILE A 165 2.00 -28.21 -3.63
CA ILE A 165 0.93 -27.38 -4.19
C ILE A 165 0.90 -25.99 -3.55
N TYR A 166 1.03 -25.92 -2.23
CA TYR A 166 0.72 -24.70 -1.46
C TYR A 166 1.95 -23.99 -0.88
N VAL A 167 1.85 -22.65 -0.83
CA VAL A 167 2.83 -21.74 -0.22
C VAL A 167 2.26 -20.98 0.99
N GLY A 168 0.97 -21.14 1.28
CA GLY A 168 0.35 -20.52 2.44
C GLY A 168 -1.15 -20.75 2.52
N PHE A 169 -1.74 -20.43 3.67
CA PHE A 169 -3.17 -20.53 3.94
C PHE A 169 -3.66 -19.29 4.65
N GLU A 170 -4.86 -18.85 4.28
CA GLU A 170 -5.51 -17.67 4.83
C GLU A 170 -6.94 -17.96 5.27
N PRO A 171 -7.16 -18.36 6.54
CA PRO A 171 -8.49 -18.39 7.11
C PRO A 171 -9.10 -16.98 7.21
N GLN A 172 -10.35 -16.87 6.80
CA GLN A 172 -11.18 -15.67 6.81
C GLN A 172 -12.53 -16.01 7.46
N VAL A 173 -13.01 -15.14 8.33
CA VAL A 173 -14.29 -15.30 9.03
C VAL A 173 -15.29 -14.30 8.45
N PHE A 174 -16.49 -14.81 8.15
CA PHE A 174 -17.61 -14.03 7.65
C PHE A 174 -18.79 -14.17 8.61
N ASP A 175 -19.54 -13.08 8.77
CA ASP A 175 -20.81 -13.05 9.48
C ASP A 175 -21.68 -11.93 8.88
N ASP A 176 -22.20 -12.19 7.68
CA ASP A 176 -23.01 -11.21 6.95
C ASP A 176 -24.15 -11.88 6.17
N GLU A 177 -25.15 -11.08 5.78
CA GLU A 177 -26.35 -11.57 5.10
C GLU A 177 -26.10 -12.05 3.66
N VAL A 178 -25.00 -11.62 3.02
CA VAL A 178 -24.67 -11.91 1.62
C VAL A 178 -23.82 -13.18 1.52
N THR A 179 -22.68 -13.20 2.23
CA THR A 179 -21.74 -14.32 2.20
C THR A 179 -22.20 -15.45 3.12
N GLY A 180 -22.88 -15.12 4.21
CA GLY A 180 -23.27 -16.04 5.28
C GLY A 180 -22.32 -15.99 6.49
N THR A 181 -22.57 -16.87 7.46
CA THR A 181 -21.78 -17.00 8.68
C THR A 181 -20.90 -18.24 8.64
N GLY A 182 -19.59 -18.10 8.84
CA GLY A 182 -18.66 -19.23 8.83
C GLY A 182 -17.21 -18.87 8.54
N ILE A 183 -16.42 -19.89 8.21
CA ILE A 183 -15.00 -19.79 7.85
C ILE A 183 -14.78 -20.23 6.41
N LEU A 184 -13.93 -19.46 5.73
CA LEU A 184 -13.36 -19.75 4.43
C LEU A 184 -11.83 -19.76 4.57
N VAL A 185 -11.14 -20.57 3.78
CA VAL A 185 -9.69 -20.65 3.71
C VAL A 185 -9.25 -20.46 2.27
N ILE A 186 -8.47 -19.40 2.01
CA ILE A 186 -7.74 -19.26 0.76
C ILE A 186 -6.42 -20.04 0.89
N ALA A 187 -6.22 -21.04 0.06
CA ALA A 187 -4.97 -21.78 -0.06
C ALA A 187 -4.16 -21.23 -1.23
N TRP A 188 -3.05 -20.57 -0.91
CA TRP A 188 -2.17 -19.92 -1.88
C TRP A 188 -1.30 -20.98 -2.57
N ARG A 189 -1.39 -21.08 -3.90
CA ARG A 189 -0.68 -22.08 -4.69
C ARG A 189 0.68 -21.57 -5.15
N TYR A 190 1.63 -22.48 -5.33
CA TYR A 190 2.96 -22.17 -5.87
C TYR A 190 2.91 -21.59 -7.30
N ASP A 191 1.88 -21.93 -8.09
CA ASP A 191 1.66 -21.40 -9.45
C ASP A 191 1.10 -19.95 -9.46
N GLY A 192 0.86 -19.37 -8.28
CA GLY A 192 0.33 -18.02 -8.09
C GLY A 192 -1.19 -17.91 -8.08
N LYS A 193 -1.94 -18.99 -8.35
CA LYS A 193 -3.40 -19.03 -8.21
C LYS A 193 -3.83 -19.35 -6.78
N VAL A 194 -5.13 -19.31 -6.52
CA VAL A 194 -5.69 -19.69 -5.22
C VAL A 194 -6.73 -20.80 -5.35
N ASP A 195 -6.69 -21.76 -4.42
CA ASP A 195 -7.82 -22.66 -4.15
C ASP A 195 -8.61 -22.09 -2.96
N VAL A 196 -9.94 -22.11 -3.03
CA VAL A 196 -10.82 -21.60 -1.97
C VAL A 196 -11.61 -22.74 -1.37
N TYR A 197 -11.46 -22.94 -0.07
CA TYR A 197 -12.22 -23.92 0.70
C TYR A 197 -13.16 -23.18 1.64
N HIS A 198 -14.45 -23.47 1.64
CA HIS A 198 -15.41 -22.74 2.47
C HIS A 198 -16.37 -23.68 3.18
N GLN A 199 -16.84 -23.28 4.36
CA GLN A 199 -17.92 -23.99 5.03
C GLN A 199 -19.20 -23.96 4.16
N PRO A 200 -20.05 -25.01 4.20
CA PRO A 200 -21.28 -25.05 3.42
C PRO A 200 -22.31 -23.97 3.79
N SER A 201 -22.16 -23.32 4.94
CA SER A 201 -22.97 -22.17 5.36
C SER A 201 -22.61 -20.87 4.64
N LEU A 202 -21.51 -20.86 3.89
CA LEU A 202 -21.05 -19.71 3.12
C LEU A 202 -21.39 -19.87 1.63
N SER A 203 -21.71 -18.75 0.99
CA SER A 203 -21.96 -18.62 -0.46
C SER A 203 -21.02 -17.56 -1.08
N PRO A 204 -19.69 -17.78 -1.09
CA PRO A 204 -18.75 -16.82 -1.65
C PRO A 204 -18.92 -16.69 -3.17
N ASP A 205 -18.76 -15.47 -3.69
CA ASP A 205 -18.78 -15.18 -5.12
C ASP A 205 -17.43 -15.53 -5.77
N PRO A 206 -17.37 -16.48 -6.73
CA PRO A 206 -16.12 -16.83 -7.43
C PRO A 206 -15.47 -15.68 -8.18
N ASP A 207 -16.24 -14.70 -8.65
CA ASP A 207 -15.73 -13.60 -9.47
C ASP A 207 -14.88 -12.61 -8.65
N GLY A 208 -15.07 -12.56 -7.32
CA GLY A 208 -14.32 -11.69 -6.41
C GLY A 208 -12.85 -12.08 -6.17
N TYR A 209 -12.34 -13.14 -6.81
CA TYR A 209 -11.00 -13.67 -6.59
C TYR A 209 -10.00 -13.36 -7.72
N ASP A 210 -10.41 -12.62 -8.76
CA ASP A 210 -9.52 -12.13 -9.82
C ASP A 210 -8.43 -11.17 -9.31
N ILE A 211 -8.69 -10.50 -8.18
CA ILE A 211 -7.76 -9.65 -7.43
C ILE A 211 -6.84 -10.41 -6.44
N ALA A 212 -7.01 -11.73 -6.29
CA ALA A 212 -6.21 -12.56 -5.40
C ALA A 212 -5.19 -13.39 -6.19
N GLY A 213 -3.90 -13.05 -6.07
CA GLY A 213 -2.84 -13.73 -6.81
C GLY A 213 -3.05 -13.61 -8.33
N LYS A 214 -3.02 -14.74 -9.04
CA LYS A 214 -3.34 -14.89 -10.47
C LYS A 214 -4.76 -15.38 -10.72
N GLY A 215 -5.66 -15.17 -9.77
CA GLY A 215 -7.06 -15.58 -9.84
C GLY A 215 -7.36 -16.95 -9.26
N LEU A 216 -8.65 -17.28 -9.26
CA LEU A 216 -9.19 -18.53 -8.74
C LEU A 216 -8.77 -19.74 -9.60
N LYS A 217 -8.32 -20.81 -8.95
CA LYS A 217 -8.11 -22.13 -9.55
C LYS A 217 -9.28 -23.06 -9.30
N SER A 218 -9.76 -23.12 -8.06
CA SER A 218 -10.89 -23.97 -7.65
C SER A 218 -11.55 -23.40 -6.41
N MET A 219 -12.85 -23.59 -6.29
CA MET A 219 -13.63 -23.25 -5.11
C MET A 219 -14.47 -24.46 -4.72
N VAL A 220 -14.36 -24.90 -3.47
CA VAL A 220 -15.00 -26.13 -3.02
C VAL A 220 -15.51 -26.02 -1.59
N ALA A 221 -16.75 -26.43 -1.37
CA ALA A 221 -17.31 -26.55 -0.03
C ALA A 221 -16.63 -27.72 0.74
N ARG A 222 -16.30 -27.47 2.01
CA ARG A 222 -15.71 -28.44 2.94
C ARG A 222 -16.29 -28.27 4.32
N ASP A 223 -16.58 -29.39 4.98
CA ASP A 223 -16.81 -29.36 6.41
C ASP A 223 -15.52 -28.97 7.11
N MET A 224 -15.61 -27.94 7.96
CA MET A 224 -14.51 -27.47 8.80
C MET A 224 -14.98 -27.52 10.27
N ASN A 225 -15.29 -28.73 10.73
CA ASN A 225 -15.91 -28.93 12.04
C ASN A 225 -14.99 -28.47 13.16
N GLY A 226 -15.50 -27.61 14.04
CA GLY A 226 -14.72 -27.03 15.14
C GLY A 226 -13.72 -25.96 14.71
N ALA A 227 -13.78 -25.49 13.46
CA ALA A 227 -12.92 -24.41 13.01
C ALA A 227 -13.28 -23.09 13.70
N PHE A 228 -12.26 -22.35 14.14
CA PHE A 228 -12.42 -21.03 14.75
C PHE A 228 -11.20 -20.15 14.48
N LEU A 229 -11.42 -18.84 14.53
CA LEU A 229 -10.37 -17.82 14.58
C LEU A 229 -10.82 -16.75 15.58
N GLU A 230 -10.05 -16.58 16.65
CA GLU A 230 -10.28 -15.60 17.69
C GLU A 230 -9.05 -14.70 17.82
N ILE A 231 -9.26 -13.40 17.94
CA ILE A 231 -8.18 -12.43 18.10
C ILE A 231 -8.58 -11.47 19.21
N ASN A 232 -7.68 -11.23 20.15
CA ASN A 232 -7.91 -10.34 21.29
C ASN A 232 -6.69 -9.43 21.53
N GLU A 233 -6.67 -8.68 22.63
CA GLU A 233 -5.55 -7.77 22.92
C GLU A 233 -4.21 -8.46 23.14
N GLN A 234 -4.20 -9.75 23.50
CA GLN A 234 -2.99 -10.52 23.80
C GLN A 234 -2.42 -11.22 22.58
N GLY A 235 -3.25 -11.68 21.66
CA GLY A 235 -2.82 -12.47 20.51
C GLY A 235 -3.97 -13.04 19.70
N ALA A 236 -3.67 -14.05 18.90
CA ALA A 236 -4.64 -14.83 18.15
C ALA A 236 -4.64 -16.31 18.58
N ARG A 237 -5.81 -16.94 18.44
CA ARG A 237 -6.03 -18.38 18.56
C ARG A 237 -6.82 -18.84 17.35
N ALA A 238 -6.39 -19.92 16.72
CA ALA A 238 -7.10 -20.47 15.57
C ALA A 238 -6.92 -21.99 15.52
N ALA A 239 -7.94 -22.67 15.02
CA ALA A 239 -7.84 -24.05 14.58
C ALA A 239 -8.69 -24.20 13.33
N VAL A 240 -8.13 -24.75 12.26
CA VAL A 240 -8.86 -25.06 11.03
C VAL A 240 -8.33 -26.37 10.46
N SER A 241 -9.22 -27.30 10.10
CA SER A 241 -8.86 -28.53 9.43
C SER A 241 -9.89 -28.95 8.40
N PHE A 242 -9.42 -29.49 7.28
CA PHE A 242 -10.23 -29.90 6.12
C PHE A 242 -9.41 -30.77 5.17
N GLU A 243 -10.08 -31.45 4.24
CA GLU A 243 -9.43 -32.12 3.11
C GLU A 243 -9.32 -31.17 1.91
N ASP A 244 -8.14 -31.08 1.30
CA ASP A 244 -7.95 -30.31 0.08
C ASP A 244 -8.59 -30.98 -1.16
N ILE A 245 -8.37 -30.42 -2.34
CA ILE A 245 -8.93 -30.95 -3.60
C ILE A 245 -8.34 -32.32 -4.01
N GLU A 246 -7.15 -32.65 -3.53
CA GLU A 246 -6.45 -33.92 -3.76
C GLU A 246 -6.75 -34.94 -2.64
N GLY A 247 -7.63 -34.61 -1.70
CA GLY A 247 -7.97 -35.46 -0.55
C GLY A 247 -6.87 -35.51 0.53
N ARG A 248 -5.96 -34.54 0.55
CA ARG A 248 -4.92 -34.43 1.57
C ARG A 248 -5.46 -33.66 2.76
N PHE A 249 -5.28 -34.20 3.96
CA PHE A 249 -5.76 -33.54 5.17
C PHE A 249 -4.87 -32.37 5.57
N ILE A 250 -5.46 -31.19 5.75
CA ILE A 250 -4.82 -29.95 6.15
C ILE A 250 -5.19 -29.66 7.61
N GLU A 251 -4.20 -29.31 8.43
CA GLU A 251 -4.41 -28.89 9.82
C GLU A 251 -3.59 -27.62 10.10
N LEU A 252 -4.27 -26.53 10.45
CA LEU A 252 -3.66 -25.29 10.88
C LEU A 252 -4.07 -24.99 12.32
N LYS A 253 -3.10 -24.76 13.20
CA LYS A 253 -3.33 -24.37 14.60
C LYS A 253 -2.44 -23.20 14.98
N LEU A 254 -3.02 -22.22 15.67
CA LEU A 254 -2.35 -21.08 16.28
C LEU A 254 -2.85 -20.88 17.70
N GLU A 255 -1.94 -20.69 18.65
CA GLU A 255 -2.24 -20.40 20.05
C GLU A 255 -1.15 -19.44 20.59
N GLU A 256 -1.47 -18.15 20.76
CA GLU A 256 -0.60 -17.17 21.41
C GLU A 256 -0.90 -17.01 22.90
N GLU A 257 0.05 -17.36 23.77
CA GLU A 257 -0.03 -17.21 25.24
C GLU A 257 0.83 -16.03 25.75
N SER A 258 0.68 -14.87 25.10
CA SER A 258 1.43 -13.67 25.50
C SER A 258 0.79 -12.95 26.68
N THR A 259 1.57 -12.65 27.72
CA THR A 259 1.14 -11.76 28.81
C THR A 259 1.19 -10.28 28.44
N ARG A 260 1.78 -9.93 27.29
CA ARG A 260 1.89 -8.55 26.80
C ARG A 260 0.82 -8.26 25.76
N ALA A 261 0.17 -7.10 25.89
CA ALA A 261 -0.74 -6.58 24.89
C ALA A 261 -0.03 -6.35 23.53
N ARG A 262 -0.76 -6.54 22.44
CA ARG A 262 -0.35 -6.21 21.07
C ARG A 262 -0.15 -4.71 20.94
N LYS A 263 0.75 -4.32 20.04
CA LYS A 263 0.89 -2.93 19.58
C LYS A 263 0.59 -2.92 18.09
N PRO A 264 -0.68 -3.01 17.72
CA PRO A 264 -1.07 -3.16 16.33
C PRO A 264 -0.83 -1.89 15.52
N PHE A 265 -1.04 -1.97 14.22
CA PHE A 265 -0.94 -0.85 13.29
C PHE A 265 -1.91 -1.00 12.12
N GLY A 266 -2.12 0.07 11.35
CA GLY A 266 -2.88 0.03 10.11
C GLY A 266 -1.99 -0.22 8.89
N LEU A 267 -2.53 -0.88 7.88
CA LEU A 267 -1.83 -1.21 6.64
C LEU A 267 -2.81 -1.27 5.46
N LEU A 268 -2.42 -0.74 4.30
CA LEU A 268 -3.02 -1.13 3.02
C LEU A 268 -2.27 -2.36 2.50
N ALA A 269 -2.94 -3.51 2.43
CA ALA A 269 -2.29 -4.73 1.97
C ALA A 269 -2.01 -4.68 0.46
N PRO A 270 -0.81 -5.08 -0.01
CA PRO A 270 -0.43 -5.01 -1.42
C PRO A 270 -1.01 -6.19 -2.24
N MET A 271 -2.27 -6.55 -2.02
CA MET A 271 -2.93 -7.69 -2.67
C MET A 271 -3.02 -7.52 -4.19
N GLY A 272 -3.25 -6.27 -4.64
CA GLY A 272 -3.32 -5.95 -6.06
C GLY A 272 -1.98 -6.08 -6.81
N LEU A 273 -0.86 -6.34 -6.15
CA LEU A 273 0.42 -6.43 -6.84
C LEU A 273 0.44 -7.56 -7.87
N ALA A 274 -0.11 -8.73 -7.52
CA ALA A 274 -0.09 -9.94 -8.34
C ALA A 274 -1.18 -9.99 -9.43
N ALA A 275 -2.20 -9.12 -9.34
CA ALA A 275 -3.33 -9.13 -10.26
C ALA A 275 -2.90 -8.71 -11.68
N GLU A 276 -3.06 -9.62 -12.66
CA GLU A 276 -2.67 -9.37 -14.05
C GLU A 276 -3.75 -8.59 -14.83
N ASN A 277 -5.03 -8.92 -14.63
CA ASN A 277 -6.17 -8.30 -15.31
C ASN A 277 -7.28 -7.94 -14.28
N PRO A 278 -7.08 -6.90 -13.46
CA PRO A 278 -7.99 -6.58 -12.36
C PRO A 278 -9.33 -6.05 -12.89
N SER A 279 -10.47 -6.58 -12.41
CA SER A 279 -11.78 -5.96 -12.64
C SER A 279 -12.01 -4.70 -11.79
N ALA A 280 -11.29 -4.55 -10.68
CA ALA A 280 -11.37 -3.40 -9.79
C ALA A 280 -10.01 -3.13 -9.14
N MET A 281 -9.80 -1.92 -8.61
CA MET A 281 -8.62 -1.66 -7.77
C MET A 281 -8.89 -2.12 -6.33
N PRO A 282 -8.11 -3.07 -5.78
CA PRO A 282 -8.35 -3.58 -4.43
C PRO A 282 -7.91 -2.58 -3.36
N LEU A 283 -8.76 -2.34 -2.37
CA LEU A 283 -8.52 -1.50 -1.21
C LEU A 283 -8.66 -2.34 0.06
N ILE A 284 -7.59 -3.07 0.38
CA ILE A 284 -7.56 -4.01 1.52
C ILE A 284 -6.97 -3.29 2.72
N LEU A 285 -7.82 -2.62 3.50
CA LEU A 285 -7.43 -1.80 4.64
C LEU A 285 -7.47 -2.65 5.91
N LEU A 286 -6.30 -3.00 6.44
CA LEU A 286 -6.16 -3.85 7.61
C LEU A 286 -6.05 -2.98 8.87
N HIS A 287 -7.12 -2.88 9.65
CA HIS A 287 -7.10 -2.21 10.95
C HIS A 287 -6.69 -3.18 12.06
N ASP A 288 -6.02 -2.68 13.10
CA ASP A 288 -5.53 -3.52 14.20
C ASP A 288 -4.66 -4.72 13.72
N PHE A 289 -3.89 -4.52 12.65
CA PHE A 289 -3.04 -5.54 12.05
C PHE A 289 -1.84 -5.86 12.96
N TYR A 290 -1.50 -7.15 13.08
CA TYR A 290 -0.31 -7.57 13.81
C TYR A 290 0.29 -8.87 13.28
N PHE A 291 1.59 -9.04 13.54
CA PHE A 291 2.31 -10.30 13.28
C PHE A 291 2.22 -11.22 14.49
N VAL A 292 2.18 -12.52 14.21
CA VAL A 292 2.22 -13.58 15.23
C VAL A 292 3.56 -13.55 15.95
N ARG A 293 3.56 -13.48 17.29
CA ARG A 293 4.80 -13.56 18.07
C ARG A 293 5.33 -14.99 18.03
N ARG A 294 6.64 -15.15 18.23
CA ARG A 294 7.26 -16.50 18.30
C ARG A 294 7.41 -17.01 19.72
N ASN A 295 7.53 -16.12 20.68
CA ASN A 295 7.69 -16.50 22.07
C ASN A 295 6.32 -16.79 22.68
N ASN A 296 6.20 -17.92 23.38
CA ASN A 296 4.95 -18.39 23.98
C ASN A 296 3.83 -18.54 22.94
N THR A 297 4.16 -19.15 21.80
CA THR A 297 3.23 -19.35 20.69
C THR A 297 3.41 -20.74 20.12
N GLU A 298 2.31 -21.48 20.01
CA GLU A 298 2.22 -22.70 19.21
C GLU A 298 1.60 -22.33 17.86
N LEU A 299 2.40 -22.39 16.79
CA LEU A 299 1.93 -22.25 15.42
C LEU A 299 2.35 -23.49 14.64
N SER A 300 1.39 -24.27 14.18
CA SER A 300 1.63 -25.49 13.41
C SER A 300 0.74 -25.53 12.17
N LEU A 301 1.34 -25.97 11.06
CA LEU A 301 0.66 -26.25 9.80
C LEU A 301 1.10 -27.63 9.33
N LYS A 302 0.15 -28.53 9.15
CA LYS A 302 0.38 -29.88 8.62
C LYS A 302 -0.40 -30.09 7.34
N ILE A 303 0.25 -30.75 6.39
CA ILE A 303 -0.34 -31.15 5.10
C ILE A 303 -0.07 -32.64 4.94
N ASN A 304 -1.14 -33.43 4.94
CA ASN A 304 -1.08 -34.89 4.90
C ASN A 304 -0.14 -35.48 5.97
N GLY A 305 -0.20 -34.94 7.19
CA GLY A 305 0.64 -35.34 8.32
C GLY A 305 2.09 -34.85 8.29
N ARG A 306 2.55 -34.17 7.22
CA ARG A 306 3.86 -33.51 7.18
C ARG A 306 3.76 -32.13 7.82
N ASP A 307 4.58 -31.88 8.84
CA ASP A 307 4.77 -30.54 9.40
C ASP A 307 5.51 -29.62 8.42
N HIS A 308 5.01 -28.39 8.29
CA HIS A 308 5.65 -27.30 7.55
C HIS A 308 6.10 -26.19 8.50
N ILE A 309 7.21 -25.52 8.17
CA ILE A 309 7.78 -24.44 8.97
C ILE A 309 7.26 -23.09 8.47
N PRO A 310 6.45 -22.35 9.26
CA PRO A 310 6.02 -21.00 8.90
C PRO A 310 7.19 -20.04 8.79
N ASP A 311 7.07 -19.12 7.83
CA ASP A 311 8.07 -18.09 7.58
C ASP A 311 8.23 -17.16 8.78
N ASN A 312 9.41 -16.53 8.88
CA ASN A 312 9.76 -15.65 9.99
C ASN A 312 10.23 -14.29 9.49
N LEU A 313 9.89 -13.24 10.23
CA LEU A 313 10.43 -11.91 9.94
C LEU A 313 11.92 -11.84 10.31
N PRO A 314 12.77 -11.23 9.46
CA PRO A 314 14.22 -11.15 9.70
C PRO A 314 14.57 -10.20 10.85
N LEU A 315 13.73 -9.20 11.11
CA LEU A 315 13.92 -8.21 12.16
C LEU A 315 12.81 -8.30 13.21
N PRO A 316 13.13 -8.10 14.50
CA PRO A 316 12.12 -8.06 15.55
C PRO A 316 11.25 -6.81 15.46
N ILE A 317 10.00 -6.94 15.88
CA ILE A 317 9.05 -5.83 16.07
C ILE A 317 8.69 -5.80 17.56
N ASP A 318 8.56 -4.63 18.18
CA ASP A 318 8.24 -4.48 19.60
C ASP A 318 9.13 -5.33 20.54
N PHE A 319 10.43 -5.40 20.23
CA PHE A 319 11.42 -6.20 20.95
C PHE A 319 11.10 -7.71 21.01
N SER A 320 10.28 -8.20 20.09
CA SER A 320 9.84 -9.59 19.99
C SER A 320 10.18 -10.14 18.61
N ARG A 321 10.64 -11.40 18.56
CA ARG A 321 10.79 -12.10 17.28
C ARG A 321 9.41 -12.49 16.78
N MET A 322 9.14 -12.22 15.51
CA MET A 322 7.84 -12.42 14.88
C MET A 322 7.93 -13.52 13.82
N SER A 323 6.85 -14.28 13.67
CA SER A 323 6.59 -15.02 12.44
C SER A 323 6.16 -14.04 11.34
N PHE A 324 6.26 -14.44 10.08
CA PHE A 324 5.63 -13.73 8.97
C PHE A 324 4.12 -14.04 8.87
N ALA A 325 3.63 -15.01 9.65
CA ALA A 325 2.22 -15.17 9.91
C ALA A 325 1.64 -13.92 10.57
N ARG A 326 0.43 -13.53 10.14
CA ARG A 326 -0.17 -12.23 10.44
C ARG A 326 -1.68 -12.32 10.50
N TYR A 327 -2.31 -11.52 11.33
CA TYR A 327 -3.76 -11.49 11.48
C TYR A 327 -4.28 -10.06 11.59
N CYS A 328 -5.56 -9.92 11.27
CA CYS A 328 -6.28 -8.67 11.35
C CYS A 328 -7.68 -8.97 11.92
N PRO A 329 -8.04 -8.44 13.09
CA PRO A 329 -9.35 -8.64 13.71
C PRO A 329 -10.44 -7.71 13.18
N ASP A 330 -10.09 -6.78 12.29
CA ASP A 330 -11.00 -5.78 11.76
C ASP A 330 -10.55 -5.33 10.36
N PRO A 331 -10.60 -6.23 9.37
CA PRO A 331 -10.26 -5.89 8.00
C PRO A 331 -11.42 -5.14 7.35
N LEU A 332 -11.09 -4.17 6.51
CA LEU A 332 -12.03 -3.51 5.63
C LEU A 332 -11.64 -3.81 4.18
N ILE A 333 -12.39 -4.74 3.58
CA ILE A 333 -12.14 -5.22 2.22
C ILE A 333 -13.02 -4.43 1.27
N ALA A 334 -12.40 -3.57 0.47
CA ALA A 334 -13.10 -2.76 -0.50
C ALA A 334 -12.46 -2.85 -1.88
N THR A 335 -13.20 -2.40 -2.89
CA THR A 335 -12.72 -2.20 -4.24
C THR A 335 -13.18 -0.85 -4.76
N LEU A 336 -12.33 -0.20 -5.57
CA LEU A 336 -12.65 1.05 -6.24
C LEU A 336 -12.98 0.81 -7.70
N ASN A 337 -14.07 1.41 -8.15
CA ASN A 337 -14.61 1.41 -9.50
C ASN A 337 -14.53 0.03 -10.18
N PRO A 338 -15.25 -0.99 -9.70
CA PRO A 338 -15.36 -2.25 -10.43
C PRO A 338 -15.78 -2.02 -11.89
N ALA A 339 -15.32 -2.90 -12.78
CA ALA A 339 -15.64 -2.83 -14.20
C ALA A 339 -17.17 -2.77 -14.39
N TYR A 340 -17.61 -1.86 -15.25
CA TYR A 340 -19.02 -1.52 -15.39
C TYR A 340 -19.37 -1.31 -16.86
N ASP A 341 -20.52 -1.82 -17.28
CA ASP A 341 -21.11 -1.57 -18.60
C ASP A 341 -22.63 -1.39 -18.40
N GLY A 342 -23.11 -0.15 -18.47
CA GLY A 342 -24.51 0.16 -18.17
C GLY A 342 -24.88 1.64 -18.17
N ILE A 343 -26.13 1.93 -17.82
CA ILE A 343 -26.68 3.30 -17.77
C ILE A 343 -26.40 3.93 -16.40
N LEU A 344 -25.82 5.14 -16.41
CA LEU A 344 -25.68 5.96 -15.21
C LEU A 344 -26.98 6.68 -14.87
N GLU A 345 -27.41 6.53 -13.61
CA GLU A 345 -28.53 7.28 -13.08
C GLU A 345 -28.17 8.77 -12.94
N THR A 346 -29.12 9.64 -13.28
CA THR A 346 -28.97 11.08 -13.06
C THR A 346 -29.47 11.43 -11.67
N ILE A 347 -28.61 12.01 -10.84
CA ILE A 347 -28.95 12.28 -9.45
C ILE A 347 -29.45 13.73 -9.33
N PRO A 348 -30.71 13.98 -8.97
CA PRO A 348 -31.20 15.33 -8.69
C PRO A 348 -30.61 15.84 -7.38
N LEU A 349 -30.18 17.09 -7.38
CA LEU A 349 -29.68 17.76 -6.20
C LEU A 349 -30.80 18.43 -5.43
N THR A 350 -30.74 18.29 -4.12
CA THR A 350 -31.48 19.09 -3.15
C THR A 350 -30.67 20.34 -2.76
N GLU A 351 -31.21 21.21 -1.90
CA GLU A 351 -30.45 22.34 -1.34
C GLU A 351 -29.24 21.89 -0.48
N GLU A 352 -29.18 20.61 -0.09
CA GLU A 352 -28.08 20.03 0.67
C GLU A 352 -26.84 19.77 -0.19
N ILE A 353 -25.68 20.21 0.30
CA ILE A 353 -24.36 19.96 -0.31
C ILE A 353 -23.80 18.56 -0.02
N THR A 354 -24.41 17.82 0.91
CA THR A 354 -24.08 16.43 1.21
C THR A 354 -25.36 15.63 1.27
N PHE A 355 -25.45 14.54 0.52
CA PHE A 355 -26.65 13.69 0.45
C PHE A 355 -26.28 12.22 0.27
N GLN A 356 -27.24 11.33 0.51
CA GLN A 356 -27.09 9.88 0.30
C GLN A 356 -27.61 9.48 -1.08
N HIS A 357 -26.88 8.62 -1.77
CA HIS A 357 -27.32 7.97 -3.01
C HIS A 357 -26.82 6.52 -3.02
N GLY A 358 -27.74 5.56 -3.09
CA GLY A 358 -27.40 4.15 -2.94
C GLY A 358 -26.73 3.87 -1.58
N GLN A 359 -25.52 3.32 -1.62
CA GLN A 359 -24.70 3.04 -0.42
C GLN A 359 -23.65 4.12 -0.15
N HIS A 360 -23.69 5.24 -0.87
CA HIS A 360 -22.67 6.28 -0.79
C HIS A 360 -23.22 7.59 -0.25
N SER A 361 -22.40 8.27 0.53
CA SER A 361 -22.53 9.68 0.86
C SER A 361 -21.77 10.49 -0.17
N ILE A 362 -22.44 11.41 -0.85
CA ILE A 362 -21.84 12.29 -1.86
C ILE A 362 -21.81 13.71 -1.31
N GLU A 363 -20.64 14.35 -1.35
CA GLU A 363 -20.44 15.77 -1.04
C GLU A 363 -20.13 16.52 -2.33
N VAL A 364 -20.85 17.60 -2.57
CA VAL A 364 -20.70 18.48 -3.73
C VAL A 364 -20.21 19.87 -3.32
N SER A 365 -19.48 20.53 -4.21
CA SER A 365 -19.14 21.94 -4.12
C SER A 365 -19.66 22.70 -5.34
N MET A 366 -20.13 23.92 -5.14
CA MET A 366 -20.61 24.75 -6.24
C MET A 366 -19.45 25.49 -6.91
N ASN A 367 -19.31 25.29 -8.22
CA ASN A 367 -18.48 26.11 -9.09
C ASN A 367 -19.39 27.09 -9.83
N ARG A 368 -19.52 28.31 -9.28
CA ARG A 368 -20.62 29.24 -9.60
C ARG A 368 -21.99 28.59 -9.35
N ASP A 369 -22.69 28.22 -10.41
CA ASP A 369 -24.02 27.61 -10.44
C ASP A 369 -24.00 26.12 -10.81
N VAL A 370 -22.80 25.56 -11.07
CA VAL A 370 -22.64 24.16 -11.46
C VAL A 370 -22.10 23.33 -10.28
N PRO A 371 -22.79 22.24 -9.89
CA PRO A 371 -22.40 21.39 -8.78
C PRO A 371 -21.34 20.36 -9.21
N GLU A 372 -20.22 20.30 -8.49
CA GLU A 372 -19.08 19.41 -8.76
C GLU A 372 -18.90 18.41 -7.60
N ILE A 373 -18.52 17.16 -7.91
CA ILE A 373 -18.34 16.13 -6.88
C ILE A 373 -17.03 16.38 -6.15
N ARG A 374 -17.12 16.73 -4.87
CA ARG A 374 -15.95 16.95 -4.01
C ARG A 374 -15.47 15.64 -3.41
N LYS A 375 -16.40 14.83 -2.93
CA LYS A 375 -16.09 13.61 -2.18
C LYS A 375 -17.22 12.59 -2.31
N ILE A 376 -16.85 11.33 -2.40
CA ILE A 376 -17.75 10.19 -2.27
C ILE A 376 -17.23 9.33 -1.13
N SER A 377 -18.12 8.89 -0.25
CA SER A 377 -17.75 8.07 0.91
C SER A 377 -18.71 6.90 1.06
N ARG A 378 -18.19 5.76 1.52
CA ARG A 378 -19.00 4.60 1.90
C ARG A 378 -18.67 4.20 3.33
N ASN A 379 -19.72 4.02 4.13
CA ASN A 379 -19.60 3.59 5.52
C ASN A 379 -19.78 2.08 5.62
N HIS A 380 -19.01 1.43 6.50
CA HIS A 380 -19.19 0.03 6.86
C HIS A 380 -18.76 -0.18 8.31
N GLY A 381 -19.71 -0.57 9.17
CA GLY A 381 -19.48 -0.65 10.61
C GLY A 381 -19.00 0.69 11.17
N ARG A 382 -17.79 0.68 11.75
CA ARG A 382 -17.13 1.87 12.32
C ARG A 382 -16.22 2.61 11.35
N HIS A 383 -16.05 2.09 10.13
CA HIS A 383 -15.10 2.61 9.16
C HIS A 383 -15.80 3.37 8.03
N THR A 384 -15.07 4.31 7.46
CA THR A 384 -15.48 5.06 6.27
C THR A 384 -14.35 5.04 5.28
N ILE A 385 -14.61 4.64 4.04
CA ILE A 385 -13.71 4.84 2.91
C ILE A 385 -14.21 6.02 2.10
N SER A 386 -13.28 6.85 1.64
CA SER A 386 -13.56 8.06 0.90
C SER A 386 -12.71 8.15 -0.37
N LEU A 387 -13.31 8.64 -1.45
CA LEU A 387 -12.65 9.16 -2.64
C LEU A 387 -12.91 10.67 -2.69
N ALA A 388 -11.86 11.49 -2.59
CA ALA A 388 -11.93 12.94 -2.62
C ALA A 388 -11.17 13.52 -3.80
N PHE A 389 -11.58 14.69 -4.29
CA PHE A 389 -10.98 15.36 -5.46
C PHE A 389 -10.54 16.79 -5.13
N ASP A 390 -9.39 17.20 -5.66
CA ASP A 390 -8.94 18.60 -5.66
C ASP A 390 -8.30 18.99 -7.02
N PRO A 391 -8.88 19.97 -7.75
CA PRO A 391 -10.19 20.56 -7.50
C PRO A 391 -11.31 19.51 -7.59
N ALA A 392 -12.52 19.86 -7.13
CA ALA A 392 -13.69 18.98 -7.22
C ALA A 392 -13.91 18.44 -8.64
N PHE A 393 -14.38 17.21 -8.76
CA PHE A 393 -14.57 16.52 -10.03
C PHE A 393 -15.72 17.16 -10.83
N PRO A 394 -15.52 17.47 -12.13
CA PRO A 394 -16.47 18.25 -12.92
C PRO A 394 -17.83 17.56 -13.07
N ASN A 395 -18.88 18.36 -13.25
CA ASN A 395 -20.19 17.85 -13.60
C ASN A 395 -20.19 17.38 -15.06
N LEU A 396 -20.17 16.06 -15.27
CA LEU A 396 -20.06 15.47 -16.61
C LEU A 396 -21.21 15.84 -17.55
N LYS A 397 -22.41 16.06 -17.01
CA LYS A 397 -23.58 16.46 -17.81
C LYS A 397 -23.45 17.90 -18.33
N ALA A 398 -22.87 18.77 -17.51
CA ALA A 398 -22.58 20.16 -17.85
C ALA A 398 -21.26 20.35 -18.61
N PHE A 399 -20.35 19.37 -18.56
CA PHE A 399 -18.97 19.54 -19.05
C PHE A 399 -18.91 19.72 -20.57
N THR A 400 -18.39 20.88 -21.00
CA THR A 400 -18.19 21.25 -22.41
C THR A 400 -16.72 21.52 -22.75
N GLY A 401 -15.82 21.50 -21.76
CA GLY A 401 -14.39 21.70 -21.95
C GLY A 401 -13.72 20.60 -22.78
N GLU A 402 -12.56 20.91 -23.36
CA GLU A 402 -11.75 19.91 -24.09
C GLU A 402 -11.17 18.87 -23.11
N SER A 403 -10.57 19.34 -22.01
CA SER A 403 -9.93 18.50 -20.99
C SER A 403 -9.78 19.26 -19.68
N VAL A 404 -9.89 18.55 -18.57
CA VAL A 404 -9.53 19.05 -17.25
C VAL A 404 -8.83 17.97 -16.43
N GLU A 405 -7.90 18.41 -15.59
CA GLU A 405 -7.08 17.55 -14.76
C GLU A 405 -7.18 17.99 -13.30
N GLY A 406 -6.89 17.06 -12.39
CA GLY A 406 -6.83 17.32 -10.96
C GLY A 406 -6.27 16.13 -10.20
N MET A 407 -6.28 16.23 -8.88
CA MET A 407 -5.82 15.18 -7.98
C MET A 407 -6.99 14.46 -7.33
N PHE A 408 -6.81 13.18 -7.03
CA PHE A 408 -7.71 12.44 -6.15
C PHE A 408 -6.96 11.84 -4.95
N GLU A 409 -7.69 11.59 -3.87
CA GLU A 409 -7.24 10.89 -2.68
C GLU A 409 -8.24 9.79 -2.31
N ILE A 410 -7.73 8.58 -2.09
CA ILE A 410 -8.48 7.48 -1.48
C ILE A 410 -8.01 7.36 -0.03
N SER A 411 -8.92 7.48 0.94
CA SER A 411 -8.59 7.43 2.35
C SER A 411 -9.60 6.62 3.17
N GLY A 412 -9.10 5.89 4.15
CA GLY A 412 -9.89 5.20 5.17
C GLY A 412 -9.62 5.78 6.56
N ASP A 413 -9.50 4.92 7.57
CA ASP A 413 -8.98 5.33 8.88
C ASP A 413 -7.55 5.87 8.75
N VAL A 414 -7.25 6.90 9.53
CA VAL A 414 -5.96 7.60 9.54
C VAL A 414 -4.77 6.66 9.75
N THR A 415 -4.96 5.53 10.45
CA THR A 415 -3.91 4.53 10.71
C THR A 415 -3.50 3.74 9.47
N THR A 416 -4.36 3.66 8.45
CA THR A 416 -4.12 2.88 7.22
C THR A 416 -3.42 3.67 6.12
N GLY A 417 -3.21 4.99 6.33
CA GLY A 417 -2.67 5.88 5.31
C GLY A 417 -3.69 6.20 4.23
N PHE A 418 -3.20 6.65 3.07
CA PHE A 418 -4.04 7.04 1.93
C PHE A 418 -3.34 6.78 0.61
N ILE A 419 -4.09 6.74 -0.49
CA ILE A 419 -3.57 6.66 -1.86
C ILE A 419 -3.82 8.01 -2.53
N ARG A 420 -2.86 8.49 -3.32
CA ARG A 420 -3.01 9.71 -4.11
C ARG A 420 -2.81 9.44 -5.59
N GLY A 421 -3.54 10.15 -6.42
CA GLY A 421 -3.41 10.07 -7.86
C GLY A 421 -3.88 11.31 -8.60
N GLU A 422 -3.83 11.22 -9.90
CA GLU A 422 -4.28 12.21 -10.87
C GLU A 422 -5.52 11.68 -11.58
N TYR A 423 -6.47 12.57 -11.84
CA TYR A 423 -7.60 12.29 -12.71
C TYR A 423 -7.57 13.24 -13.91
N ARG A 424 -8.13 12.77 -15.02
CA ARG A 424 -8.40 13.57 -16.21
C ARG A 424 -9.81 13.28 -16.69
N ALA A 425 -10.57 14.34 -17.01
CA ALA A 425 -11.84 14.24 -17.71
C ALA A 425 -11.73 15.02 -19.02
N ALA A 426 -12.03 14.38 -20.15
CA ALA A 426 -11.93 14.98 -21.47
C ALA A 426 -13.16 14.69 -22.32
N ARG A 427 -13.41 15.55 -23.30
CA ARG A 427 -14.50 15.40 -24.27
C ARG A 427 -13.91 15.35 -25.68
N SER A 428 -14.33 14.36 -26.46
CA SER A 428 -14.01 14.25 -27.89
C SER A 428 -15.29 13.95 -28.65
N GLY A 429 -15.84 14.96 -29.32
CA GLY A 429 -17.17 14.88 -29.93
C GLY A 429 -18.26 14.64 -28.87
N ASP A 430 -19.02 13.55 -29.05
CA ASP A 430 -20.11 13.15 -28.15
C ASP A 430 -19.67 12.20 -27.02
N THR A 431 -18.39 11.79 -27.02
CA THR A 431 -17.83 10.89 -26.01
C THR A 431 -17.10 11.67 -24.92
N LEU A 432 -17.39 11.34 -23.66
CA LEU A 432 -16.64 11.78 -22.50
C LEU A 432 -15.72 10.64 -22.03
N THR A 433 -14.48 10.96 -21.72
CA THR A 433 -13.50 10.00 -21.19
C THR A 433 -13.01 10.44 -19.83
N ILE A 434 -12.93 9.51 -18.88
CA ILE A 434 -12.35 9.71 -17.56
C ILE A 434 -11.16 8.76 -17.42
N GLU A 435 -10.03 9.30 -16.98
CA GLU A 435 -8.83 8.54 -16.64
C GLU A 435 -8.50 8.82 -15.17
N MET A 436 -8.15 7.77 -14.42
CA MET A 436 -7.60 7.90 -13.07
C MET A 436 -6.35 7.04 -12.91
N ILE A 437 -5.26 7.67 -12.48
CA ILE A 437 -3.99 7.01 -12.22
C ILE A 437 -3.57 7.34 -10.78
N PRO A 438 -3.48 6.36 -9.84
CA PRO A 438 -2.93 6.54 -8.49
C PRO A 438 -1.41 6.77 -8.52
N SER A 439 -0.95 7.79 -9.25
CA SER A 439 0.45 8.14 -9.54
C SER A 439 1.29 8.39 -8.29
N GLY A 440 0.66 8.83 -7.20
CA GLY A 440 1.31 9.07 -5.91
C GLY A 440 1.54 7.80 -5.07
N GLY A 441 0.95 6.67 -5.47
CA GLY A 441 1.03 5.42 -4.74
C GLY A 441 0.34 5.47 -3.37
N TRP A 442 0.66 4.49 -2.52
CA TRP A 442 0.23 4.46 -1.13
C TRP A 442 1.20 5.24 -0.23
N ILE A 443 0.63 6.11 0.59
CA ILE A 443 1.31 6.96 1.56
C ILE A 443 0.94 6.44 2.96
N PRO A 444 1.82 5.64 3.59
CA PRO A 444 1.57 5.11 4.93
C PRO A 444 1.57 6.23 5.98
N ASN A 445 0.71 6.09 6.99
CA ASN A 445 0.69 7.00 8.13
C ASN A 445 1.03 6.25 9.43
N GLU A 446 2.26 5.74 9.48
CA GLU A 446 2.75 4.99 10.65
C GLU A 446 3.71 5.85 11.46
N SER A 447 3.67 5.73 12.79
CA SER A 447 4.55 6.40 13.75
C SER A 447 5.80 5.58 14.11
N LYS A 448 5.72 4.25 14.02
CA LYS A 448 6.79 3.31 14.37
C LYS A 448 7.92 3.35 13.34
N LEU A 449 9.12 3.71 13.79
CA LEU A 449 10.32 3.80 12.97
C LEU A 449 10.66 2.48 12.25
N SER A 450 10.43 1.32 12.88
CA SER A 450 10.69 0.00 12.28
C SER A 450 9.80 -0.29 11.07
N LEU A 451 8.56 0.16 11.10
CA LEU A 451 7.62 -0.01 9.99
C LEU A 451 7.83 1.04 8.91
N ARG A 452 8.15 2.29 9.29
CA ARG A 452 8.61 3.31 8.32
C ARG A 452 9.83 2.81 7.54
N PHE A 453 10.77 2.17 8.23
CA PHE A 453 11.91 1.51 7.61
C PHE A 453 11.44 0.42 6.64
N LEU A 454 10.56 -0.50 7.06
CA LEU A 454 10.02 -1.57 6.22
C LEU A 454 9.39 -1.03 4.92
N TYR A 455 8.53 -0.02 5.02
CA TYR A 455 7.89 0.60 3.85
C TYR A 455 8.85 1.41 2.97
N THR A 456 10.05 1.72 3.47
CA THR A 456 11.08 2.42 2.69
C THR A 456 12.05 1.46 2.02
N VAL A 457 12.39 0.33 2.65
CA VAL A 457 13.23 -0.72 2.04
C VAL A 457 12.51 -1.48 0.94
N GLU A 458 11.19 -1.57 1.02
CA GLU A 458 10.38 -2.41 0.15
C GLU A 458 9.38 -1.55 -0.64
N PRO A 459 9.81 -0.97 -1.78
CA PRO A 459 9.01 -0.04 -2.57
C PRO A 459 7.69 -0.64 -3.05
N MET A 460 7.60 -1.98 -3.15
CA MET A 460 6.39 -2.65 -3.64
C MET A 460 5.14 -2.26 -2.84
N PHE A 461 5.25 -2.07 -1.51
CA PHE A 461 4.11 -1.70 -0.65
C PHE A 461 3.52 -0.34 -1.02
N ARG A 462 4.39 0.61 -1.40
CA ARG A 462 4.00 1.98 -1.70
C ARG A 462 3.68 2.19 -3.18
N GLN A 463 4.34 1.44 -4.06
CA GLN A 463 4.32 1.68 -5.50
C GLN A 463 3.34 0.78 -6.25
N TRP A 464 2.88 -0.33 -5.69
CA TRP A 464 1.94 -1.20 -6.41
C TRP A 464 0.70 -0.46 -6.94
N PRO A 465 0.11 0.56 -6.26
CA PRO A 465 -1.02 1.29 -6.82
C PRO A 465 -0.67 1.98 -8.13
N THR A 466 0.56 2.55 -8.27
CA THR A 466 0.97 3.35 -9.44
C THR A 466 1.00 2.57 -10.75
N THR A 467 0.81 1.26 -10.68
CA THR A 467 0.76 0.36 -11.83
C THR A 467 -0.67 0.10 -12.30
N TYR A 468 -1.67 0.80 -11.75
CA TYR A 468 -3.07 0.72 -12.14
C TYR A 468 -3.45 1.95 -12.95
N ARG A 469 -4.31 1.76 -13.96
CA ARG A 469 -5.03 2.82 -14.65
C ARG A 469 -6.51 2.43 -14.73
N TRP A 470 -7.38 3.36 -14.37
CA TRP A 470 -8.81 3.22 -14.59
C TRP A 470 -9.23 4.11 -15.74
N MET A 471 -10.02 3.55 -16.65
CA MET A 471 -10.61 4.26 -17.78
C MET A 471 -12.13 4.12 -17.73
N ALA A 472 -12.83 5.20 -18.04
CA ALA A 472 -14.27 5.17 -18.30
C ALA A 472 -14.61 5.99 -19.55
N GLU A 473 -15.43 5.41 -20.42
CA GLU A 473 -16.01 6.08 -21.57
C GLU A 473 -17.51 6.23 -21.35
N LEU A 474 -18.02 7.45 -21.55
CA LEU A 474 -19.43 7.76 -21.43
C LEU A 474 -19.93 8.30 -22.77
N GLU A 475 -21.00 7.66 -23.26
CA GLU A 475 -21.72 8.08 -24.45
C GLU A 475 -23.12 8.53 -24.05
N ASN A 476 -23.55 9.68 -24.57
CA ASN A 476 -24.90 10.18 -24.31
C ASN A 476 -25.89 9.53 -25.29
N ASP A 477 -26.72 8.60 -24.81
CA ASP A 477 -27.87 8.09 -25.55
C ASP A 477 -29.07 9.03 -25.31
N PRO A 478 -29.61 9.70 -26.35
CA PRO A 478 -30.71 10.64 -26.20
C PRO A 478 -31.99 10.04 -25.59
N GLU A 479 -32.20 8.72 -25.71
CA GLU A 479 -33.38 8.02 -25.19
C GLU A 479 -33.13 7.37 -23.82
N ARG A 480 -31.88 6.96 -23.53
CA ARG A 480 -31.55 6.14 -22.35
C ARG A 480 -30.68 6.85 -21.31
N GLY A 481 -30.12 8.01 -21.62
CA GLY A 481 -29.19 8.74 -20.76
C GLY A 481 -27.73 8.36 -21.03
N PHE A 482 -26.85 8.66 -20.08
CA PHE A 482 -25.42 8.37 -20.25
C PHE A 482 -25.14 6.88 -20.03
N HIS A 483 -24.61 6.23 -21.05
CA HIS A 483 -24.11 4.87 -20.97
C HIS A 483 -22.62 4.88 -20.69
N MET A 484 -22.17 4.23 -19.62
CA MET A 484 -20.78 4.17 -19.21
C MET A 484 -20.22 2.76 -19.42
N ARG A 485 -19.01 2.69 -20.00
CA ARG A 485 -18.15 1.51 -19.95
C ARG A 485 -16.87 1.86 -19.21
N SER A 486 -16.47 1.06 -18.23
CA SER A 486 -15.25 1.30 -17.46
C SER A 486 -14.50 0.01 -17.12
N ASN A 487 -13.19 0.13 -16.99
CA ASN A 487 -12.31 -0.98 -16.62
C ASN A 487 -11.02 -0.48 -15.94
N TRP A 488 -10.34 -1.41 -15.27
CA TRP A 488 -8.97 -1.23 -14.84
C TRP A 488 -8.02 -2.01 -15.75
N GLU A 489 -6.81 -1.49 -15.88
CA GLU A 489 -5.70 -2.19 -16.51
C GLU A 489 -4.38 -1.91 -15.77
N ARG A 490 -3.37 -2.74 -16.06
CA ARG A 490 -2.02 -2.55 -15.52
C ARG A 490 -1.17 -1.74 -16.49
N ILE A 491 -0.50 -0.71 -15.98
CA ILE A 491 0.44 0.14 -16.71
C ILE A 491 1.86 -0.03 -16.17
N HIS A 492 2.88 0.13 -17.02
CA HIS A 492 4.27 0.13 -16.56
C HIS A 492 4.69 1.54 -16.14
N ALA A 493 5.60 1.65 -15.16
CA ALA A 493 6.12 2.93 -14.66
C ALA A 493 6.90 3.77 -15.71
N HIS A 494 6.99 3.29 -16.96
CA HIS A 494 7.60 3.98 -18.11
C HIS A 494 6.58 4.46 -19.14
N ASP A 495 5.28 4.19 -18.97
CA ASP A 495 4.22 4.56 -19.91
C ASP A 495 3.59 5.93 -19.58
N THR A 496 4.15 6.68 -18.62
CA THR A 496 3.66 7.99 -18.16
C THR A 496 4.51 9.17 -18.63
N ASP A 497 5.15 9.07 -19.80
CA ASP A 497 5.92 10.16 -20.43
C ASP A 497 5.13 10.89 -21.53
#